data_AF-A0A0D7AKG6-F1
#
_entry.id   AF-A0A0D7AKG6-F1
#
_cell.length_a   1.000
_cell.length_b   1.000
_cell.length_c   1.000
_cell.angle_alpha   90.00
_cell.angle_beta   90.00
_cell.angle_gamma   90.00
#
_symmetry.space_group_name_H-M   'P 1'
#
loop_
_entity.id
_entity.type
_entity.pdbx_description
1 polymer ?
#
loop_
_entity_poly.entity_id
_entity_poly.type
_entity_poly.pdbx_seq_one_letter_code
_entity_poly.pdbx_strand_id
1 'polypeptide(L)'
;DPSLFTPNKHLRTMYASLSRTSGPFLISSNIKLTSAMPIAHPVIDHIPDSLPMPDWSLLDGRDEAKMSSSEMHETVASLRTSLQHARVQQNARNMLIEGLNAQLIIQDLHLRKMNQALFNKEEGKKKDKRHTLNHLGTAVTSDQFFHALEQYNAQQEAAEAKRSQKTDAKKTRKAQQAALNVQWQTMKQDHRAAVEVWQRECNALAARGVAKKHYPAKPKIGKKPRLPPLAAEEATDEAEDDDDEGEDAEQDDLIIDNEN
;
A
#
# COMPACT_ATOMS: atom_id res chain seq x y z
N ASP A 1 38.84 -6.17 36.58
CA ASP A 1 37.77 -6.43 37.56
C ASP A 1 36.53 -6.94 36.82
N PRO A 2 36.20 -8.24 36.94
CA PRO A 2 35.06 -8.86 36.25
C PRO A 2 33.69 -8.33 36.74
N SER A 3 33.63 -7.63 37.87
CA SER A 3 32.39 -7.04 38.40
C SER A 3 31.94 -5.74 37.68
N LEU A 4 32.81 -5.14 36.86
CA LEU A 4 32.50 -3.92 36.10
C LEU A 4 31.79 -4.16 34.76
N PHE A 5 31.59 -5.43 34.39
CA PHE A 5 30.92 -5.84 33.15
C PHE A 5 29.43 -6.11 33.41
N THR A 6 28.64 -5.03 33.40
CA THR A 6 27.18 -5.16 33.43
C THR A 6 26.66 -5.60 32.05
N PRO A 7 25.52 -6.31 31.99
CA PRO A 7 24.91 -6.75 30.72
C PRO A 7 24.76 -5.62 29.69
N ASN A 8 24.51 -4.40 30.15
CA ASN A 8 24.37 -3.21 29.31
C ASN A 8 25.70 -2.79 28.64
N LYS A 9 26.85 -2.94 29.33
CA LYS A 9 28.17 -2.73 28.74
C LYS A 9 28.53 -3.83 27.72
N HIS A 10 28.15 -5.08 27.98
CA HIS A 10 28.30 -6.16 26.99
C HIS A 10 27.51 -5.86 25.73
N LEU A 11 26.24 -5.47 25.85
CA LEU A 11 25.44 -5.06 24.70
C LEU A 11 26.10 -3.91 23.94
N ARG A 12 26.48 -2.80 24.61
CA ARG A 12 27.16 -1.68 23.93
C ARG A 12 28.43 -2.09 23.18
N THR A 13 29.24 -2.97 23.79
CA THR A 13 30.46 -3.46 23.16
C THR A 13 30.12 -4.33 21.94
N MET A 14 29.14 -5.23 22.06
CA MET A 14 28.65 -6.05 20.95
C MET A 14 28.08 -5.20 19.81
N TYR A 15 27.29 -4.17 20.12
CA TYR A 15 26.80 -3.18 19.16
C TYR A 15 27.94 -2.45 18.44
N ALA A 16 28.97 -2.03 19.18
CA ALA A 16 30.14 -1.37 18.62
C ALA A 16 30.99 -2.29 17.73
N SER A 17 31.05 -3.59 18.05
CA SER A 17 31.73 -4.58 17.21
C SER A 17 30.97 -4.84 15.91
N LEU A 18 29.65 -5.05 16.02
CA LEU A 18 28.78 -5.37 14.88
C LEU A 18 28.46 -4.16 14.00
N SER A 19 28.52 -2.93 14.53
CA SER A 19 28.39 -1.72 13.72
C SER A 19 29.57 -1.53 12.75
N ARG A 20 30.71 -2.18 13.02
CA ARG A 20 31.90 -2.19 12.16
C ARG A 20 31.86 -3.32 11.13
N THR A 21 30.88 -4.21 11.18
CA THR A 21 30.69 -5.27 10.18
C THR A 21 29.57 -4.89 9.20
N SER A 22 29.15 -5.83 8.34
CA SER A 22 27.98 -5.69 7.46
C SER A 22 26.66 -5.92 8.20
N GLY A 23 26.68 -6.33 9.47
CA GLY A 23 25.50 -6.62 10.30
C GLY A 23 24.89 -5.51 11.18
N PRO A 24 25.15 -4.18 11.03
CA PRO A 24 24.55 -3.16 11.90
C PRO A 24 23.01 -3.21 11.88
N PHE A 25 22.46 -3.61 10.72
CA PHE A 25 21.03 -3.71 10.49
C PHE A 25 20.33 -4.78 11.33
N LEU A 26 21.07 -5.76 11.88
CA LEU A 26 20.52 -6.86 12.70
C LEU A 26 20.13 -6.41 14.10
N ILE A 27 20.68 -5.28 14.55
CA ILE A 27 20.57 -4.85 15.95
C ILE A 27 19.91 -3.48 16.06
N SER A 28 19.96 -2.68 15.00
CA SER A 28 19.32 -1.37 14.96
C SER A 28 18.27 -1.31 13.84
N SER A 29 17.02 -1.10 14.25
CA SER A 29 15.92 -0.77 13.35
C SER A 29 16.14 0.56 12.62
N ASN A 30 16.91 1.48 13.22
CA ASN A 30 17.16 2.82 12.68
C ASN A 30 18.19 2.84 11.54
N ILE A 31 18.95 1.75 11.36
CA ILE A 31 19.91 1.67 10.26
C ILE A 31 19.17 1.29 8.99
N LYS A 32 19.05 2.28 8.09
CA LYS A 32 18.48 2.11 6.75
C LYS A 32 19.50 1.36 5.89
N LEU A 33 19.10 0.18 5.43
CA LEU A 33 19.81 -0.52 4.36
C LEU A 33 19.64 0.27 3.08
N THR A 34 20.77 0.66 2.48
CA THR A 34 20.81 1.33 1.18
C THR A 34 21.43 0.38 0.17
N SER A 35 21.16 0.59 -1.12
CA SER A 35 21.75 -0.20 -2.21
C SER A 35 23.28 -0.12 -2.25
N ALA A 36 23.88 0.86 -1.58
CA ALA A 36 25.32 1.01 -1.44
C ALA A 36 25.93 0.07 -0.39
N MET A 37 25.12 -0.62 0.44
CA MET A 37 25.61 -1.62 1.39
C MET A 37 25.64 -2.99 0.71
N PRO A 38 26.82 -3.50 0.29
CA PRO A 38 26.89 -4.81 -0.33
C PRO A 38 26.53 -5.91 0.66
N ILE A 39 25.87 -6.95 0.17
CA ILE A 39 25.73 -8.22 0.91
C ILE A 39 27.14 -8.77 1.10
N ALA A 40 27.51 -9.08 2.35
CA ALA A 40 28.79 -9.73 2.60
C ALA A 40 28.83 -11.07 1.85
N HIS A 41 29.90 -11.27 1.07
CA HIS A 41 30.10 -12.52 0.36
C HIS A 41 30.14 -13.69 1.36
N PRO A 42 29.48 -14.81 1.06
CA PRO A 42 29.56 -15.99 1.91
C PRO A 42 31.02 -16.42 2.05
N VAL A 43 31.45 -16.67 3.27
CA VAL A 43 32.80 -17.20 3.53
C VAL A 43 32.69 -18.71 3.41
N ILE A 44 33.28 -19.24 2.35
CA ILE A 44 33.37 -20.68 2.14
C ILE A 44 34.57 -21.17 2.95
N ASP A 45 34.29 -21.60 4.18
CA ASP A 45 35.30 -22.26 5.00
C ASP A 45 35.43 -23.73 4.61
N HIS A 46 36.63 -24.26 4.78
CA HIS A 46 36.93 -25.67 4.61
C HIS A 46 37.50 -26.23 5.91
N ILE A 47 37.34 -27.54 6.10
CA ILE A 47 37.98 -28.23 7.21
C ILE A 47 39.50 -28.11 7.00
N PRO A 48 40.27 -27.65 8.00
CA PRO A 48 41.71 -27.54 7.85
C PRO A 48 42.35 -28.90 7.56
N ASP A 49 43.22 -28.95 6.54
CA ASP A 49 43.97 -30.16 6.18
C ASP A 49 44.92 -30.64 7.30
N SER A 50 45.22 -29.76 8.26
CA SER A 50 46.03 -30.08 9.43
C SER A 50 45.32 -30.97 10.46
N LEU A 51 44.01 -31.18 10.33
CA LEU A 51 43.27 -32.01 11.28
C LEU A 51 43.53 -33.51 11.01
N PRO A 52 43.70 -34.32 12.06
CA PRO A 52 43.99 -35.73 11.89
C PRO A 52 42.84 -36.44 11.19
N MET A 53 43.17 -37.33 10.26
CA MET A 53 42.21 -38.19 9.58
C MET A 53 42.00 -39.47 10.40
N PRO A 54 40.74 -39.92 10.60
CA PRO A 54 40.47 -41.24 11.12
C PRO A 54 40.92 -42.30 10.12
N ASP A 55 41.55 -43.35 10.64
CA ASP A 55 41.89 -44.53 9.86
C ASP A 55 40.65 -45.43 9.76
N TRP A 56 40.02 -45.42 8.58
CA TRP A 56 38.84 -46.22 8.27
C TRP A 56 39.17 -47.65 7.87
N SER A 57 40.44 -47.95 7.52
CA SER A 57 40.85 -49.31 7.16
C SER A 57 40.75 -50.28 8.34
N LEU A 58 40.67 -49.75 9.57
CA LEU A 58 40.43 -50.54 10.78
C LEU A 58 39.04 -51.20 10.80
N LEU A 59 38.12 -50.75 9.95
CA LEU A 59 36.79 -51.37 9.79
C LEU A 59 36.80 -52.55 8.82
N ASP A 60 37.86 -52.71 8.04
CA ASP A 60 37.99 -53.83 7.12
C ASP A 60 38.17 -55.11 7.96
N GLY A 61 37.11 -55.94 7.99
CA GLY A 61 36.97 -57.06 8.92
C GLY A 61 38.21 -57.95 8.96
N ARG A 62 38.89 -57.94 10.12
CA ARG A 62 40.00 -58.86 10.42
C ARG A 62 39.44 -60.12 11.06
N ASP A 63 40.04 -61.26 10.75
CA ASP A 63 39.75 -62.54 11.41
C ASP A 63 40.19 -62.47 12.89
N GLU A 64 39.30 -62.02 13.76
CA GLU A 64 39.55 -61.90 15.21
C GLU A 64 39.97 -63.25 15.84
N ALA A 65 39.49 -64.36 15.26
CA ALA A 65 39.81 -65.72 15.71
C ALA A 65 41.29 -66.12 15.57
N LYS A 66 42.07 -65.38 14.79
CA LYS A 66 43.51 -65.65 14.56
C LYS A 66 44.43 -64.66 15.28
N MET A 67 43.88 -63.64 15.95
CA MET A 67 44.67 -62.63 16.64
C MET A 67 45.15 -63.12 18.00
N SER A 68 46.43 -62.88 18.28
CA SER A 68 46.98 -63.00 19.62
C SER A 68 46.42 -61.91 20.54
N SER A 69 46.47 -62.14 21.86
CA SER A 69 46.02 -61.15 22.85
C SER A 69 46.75 -59.80 22.73
N SER A 70 48.04 -59.81 22.33
CA SER A 70 48.81 -58.57 22.12
C SER A 70 48.30 -57.77 20.92
N GLU A 71 48.07 -58.44 19.79
CA GLU A 71 47.54 -57.80 18.57
C GLU A 71 46.14 -57.22 18.79
N MET A 72 45.32 -57.89 19.61
CA MET A 72 44.01 -57.37 20.01
C MET A 72 44.14 -56.07 20.82
N HIS A 73 45.09 -55.98 21.77
CA HIS A 73 45.32 -54.75 22.53
C HIS A 73 45.80 -53.59 21.65
N GLU A 74 46.71 -53.85 20.71
CA GLU A 74 47.19 -52.85 19.75
C GLU A 74 46.07 -52.36 18.81
N THR A 75 45.22 -53.29 18.37
CA THR A 75 44.05 -52.95 17.54
C THR A 75 43.07 -52.07 18.31
N VAL A 76 42.78 -52.41 19.58
CA VAL A 76 41.93 -51.59 20.44
C VAL A 76 42.53 -50.19 20.66
N ALA A 77 43.85 -50.09 20.84
CA ALA A 77 44.52 -48.79 20.96
C ALA A 77 44.39 -47.98 19.66
N SER A 78 44.60 -48.61 18.51
CA SER A 78 44.48 -47.97 17.18
C SER A 78 43.05 -47.50 16.90
N LEU A 79 42.05 -48.34 17.21
CA LEU A 79 40.63 -47.98 17.11
C LEU A 79 40.27 -46.80 18.01
N ARG A 80 40.79 -46.74 19.25
CA ARG A 80 40.57 -45.60 20.15
C ARG A 80 41.13 -44.30 19.59
N THR A 81 42.35 -44.33 19.05
CA THR A 81 42.95 -43.15 18.42
C THR A 81 42.18 -42.74 17.16
N SER A 82 41.81 -43.69 16.30
CA SER A 82 41.00 -43.40 15.10
C SER A 82 39.64 -42.80 15.47
N LEU A 83 38.97 -43.30 16.51
CA LEU A 83 37.72 -42.74 17.01
C LEU A 83 37.91 -41.32 17.56
N GLN A 84 39.01 -41.04 18.25
CA GLN A 84 39.33 -39.67 18.69
C GLN A 84 39.51 -38.73 17.49
N HIS A 85 40.21 -39.15 16.44
CA HIS A 85 40.35 -38.37 15.21
C HIS A 85 38.99 -38.12 14.53
N ALA A 86 38.15 -39.15 14.42
CA ALA A 86 36.79 -39.03 13.88
C ALA A 86 35.95 -38.01 14.67
N ARG A 87 36.05 -38.03 16.01
CA ARG A 87 35.36 -37.06 16.87
C ARG A 87 35.83 -35.63 16.63
N VAL A 88 37.14 -35.40 16.50
CA VAL A 88 37.70 -34.08 16.18
C VAL A 88 37.19 -33.59 14.82
N GLN A 89 37.20 -34.45 13.81
CA GLN A 89 36.67 -34.15 12.47
C GLN A 89 35.18 -33.83 12.48
N GLN A 90 34.38 -34.61 13.21
CA GLN A 90 32.95 -34.38 13.33
C GLN A 90 32.66 -33.03 14.02
N ASN A 91 33.39 -32.70 15.08
CA ASN A 91 33.26 -31.41 15.75
C ASN A 91 33.62 -30.25 14.80
N ALA A 92 34.72 -30.37 14.05
CA ALA A 92 35.11 -29.35 13.06
C ALA A 92 34.04 -29.16 11.97
N ARG A 93 33.47 -30.26 11.47
CA ARG A 93 32.35 -30.23 10.50
C ARG A 93 31.12 -29.55 11.07
N ASN A 94 30.74 -29.87 12.30
CA ASN A 94 29.56 -29.29 12.94
C ASN A 94 29.72 -27.77 13.10
N MET A 95 30.88 -27.29 13.53
CA MET A 95 31.16 -25.85 13.63
C MET A 95 31.08 -25.15 12.28
N LEU A 96 31.58 -25.79 11.21
CA LEU A 96 31.52 -25.26 9.85
C LEU A 96 30.06 -25.17 9.36
N ILE A 97 29.27 -26.24 9.55
CA ILE A 97 27.83 -26.26 9.19
C ILE A 97 27.07 -25.16 9.95
N GLU A 98 27.35 -25.00 11.25
CA GLU A 98 26.77 -23.93 12.06
C GLU A 98 27.13 -22.54 11.51
N GLY A 99 28.39 -22.31 11.17
CA GLY A 99 28.84 -21.07 10.54
C GLY A 99 28.16 -20.78 9.21
N LEU A 100 28.03 -21.79 8.33
CA LEU A 100 27.32 -21.67 7.05
C LEU A 100 25.84 -21.37 7.25
N ASN A 101 25.17 -22.06 8.18
CA ASN A 101 23.76 -21.80 8.50
C ASN A 101 23.56 -20.38 9.05
N ALA A 102 24.47 -19.91 9.91
CA ALA A 102 24.42 -18.54 10.42
C ALA A 102 24.57 -17.51 9.29
N GLN A 103 25.47 -17.73 8.33
CA GLN A 103 25.61 -16.87 7.15
C GLN A 103 24.33 -16.85 6.31
N LEU A 104 23.71 -18.01 6.06
CA LEU A 104 22.47 -18.12 5.29
C LEU A 104 21.34 -17.32 5.94
N ILE A 105 21.17 -17.43 7.26
CA ILE A 105 20.16 -16.67 8.02
C ILE A 105 20.43 -15.16 7.91
N ILE A 106 21.68 -14.73 8.04
CA ILE A 106 22.05 -13.31 7.93
C ILE A 106 21.75 -12.77 6.52
N GLN A 107 22.04 -13.55 5.48
CA GLN A 107 21.74 -13.18 4.09
C GLN A 107 20.23 -13.10 3.84
N ASP A 108 19.44 -14.07 4.31
CA ASP A 108 17.98 -14.04 4.22
C ASP A 108 17.39 -12.81 4.93
N LEU A 109 17.84 -12.52 6.16
CA LEU A 109 17.40 -11.34 6.91
C LEU A 109 17.74 -10.03 6.18
N HIS A 110 18.93 -9.96 5.57
CA HIS A 110 19.32 -8.81 4.75
C HIS A 110 18.38 -8.63 3.55
N LEU A 111 18.12 -9.70 2.80
CA LEU A 111 17.23 -9.68 1.64
C LEU A 111 15.81 -9.28 2.02
N ARG A 112 15.26 -9.83 3.11
CA ARG A 112 13.93 -9.44 3.62
C ARG A 112 13.86 -7.95 3.93
N LYS A 113 14.88 -7.40 4.61
CA LYS A 113 14.92 -5.98 4.96
C LYS A 113 15.07 -5.09 3.71
N MET A 114 15.84 -5.53 2.70
CA MET A 114 15.94 -4.83 1.42
C MET A 114 14.61 -4.85 0.64
N ASN A 115 13.95 -6.02 0.57
CA ASN A 115 12.65 -6.16 -0.07
C ASN A 115 11.59 -5.29 0.61
N GLN A 116 11.58 -5.23 1.93
CA GLN A 116 10.69 -4.33 2.67
C GLN A 116 11.00 -2.85 2.37
N ALA A 117 12.27 -2.46 2.29
CA ALA A 117 12.65 -1.09 1.95
C ALA A 117 12.26 -0.72 0.51
N LEU A 118 12.36 -1.66 -0.44
CA LEU A 118 11.88 -1.49 -1.81
C LEU A 118 10.35 -1.36 -1.83
N PHE A 119 9.65 -2.28 -1.17
CA PHE A 119 8.19 -2.25 -1.05
C PHE A 119 7.69 -0.91 -0.49
N ASN A 120 8.28 -0.43 0.62
CA ASN A 120 7.91 0.86 1.20
C ASN A 120 8.18 2.05 0.26
N LYS A 121 9.26 1.98 -0.55
CA LYS A 121 9.55 3.00 -1.57
C LYS A 121 8.58 2.95 -2.75
N GLU A 122 8.13 1.75 -3.12
CA GLU A 122 7.11 1.56 -4.14
C GLU A 122 5.75 2.07 -3.64
N GLU A 123 5.34 1.71 -2.42
CA GLU A 123 4.07 2.16 -1.84
C GLU A 123 4.04 3.65 -1.53
N GLY A 124 5.12 4.22 -0.97
CA GLY A 124 5.20 5.65 -0.65
C GLY A 124 5.13 6.59 -1.86
N LYS A 125 5.21 6.05 -3.08
CA LYS A 125 5.10 6.80 -4.35
C LYS A 125 3.73 6.69 -5.02
N LYS A 126 2.75 5.99 -4.44
CA LYS A 126 1.49 5.70 -5.12
C LYS A 126 0.36 6.67 -4.73
N LYS A 127 0.13 7.67 -5.59
CA LYS A 127 -1.23 8.17 -5.87
C LYS A 127 -2.03 7.18 -6.74
N ASP A 128 -1.37 6.17 -7.31
CA ASP A 128 -1.95 5.31 -8.34
C ASP A 128 -2.32 3.90 -7.81
N LYS A 129 -3.62 3.67 -7.66
CA LYS A 129 -4.21 2.48 -7.01
C LYS A 129 -4.02 1.17 -7.79
N ARG A 130 -3.52 1.20 -9.03
CA ARG A 130 -3.27 -0.03 -9.82
C ARG A 130 -2.12 -0.87 -9.28
N HIS A 131 -1.24 -0.27 -8.49
CA HIS A 131 0.02 -0.88 -8.12
C HIS A 131 -0.04 -1.59 -6.75
N THR A 132 -1.21 -1.62 -6.09
CA THR A 132 -1.48 -2.40 -4.85
C THR A 132 -1.74 -3.88 -5.11
N LEU A 133 -1.86 -4.30 -6.38
CA LEU A 133 -1.95 -5.72 -6.76
C LEU A 133 -0.65 -6.50 -6.47
N ASN A 134 0.50 -5.81 -6.34
CA ASN A 134 1.77 -6.43 -6.00
C ASN A 134 2.03 -6.35 -4.49
N HIS A 135 1.51 -7.34 -3.78
CA HIS A 135 1.84 -7.61 -2.38
C HIS A 135 3.14 -8.44 -2.36
N LEU A 136 4.29 -7.76 -2.33
CA LEU A 136 5.64 -8.35 -2.21
C LEU A 136 6.02 -9.38 -3.29
N GLY A 137 6.46 -8.92 -4.46
CA GLY A 137 7.26 -9.76 -5.37
C GLY A 137 6.58 -11.03 -5.89
N THR A 138 5.26 -11.16 -5.74
CA THR A 138 4.47 -12.26 -6.28
C THR A 138 4.65 -12.30 -7.79
N ALA A 139 5.02 -13.46 -8.32
CA ALA A 139 5.12 -13.65 -9.75
C ALA A 139 3.80 -13.23 -10.41
N VAL A 140 3.90 -12.32 -11.39
CA VAL A 140 2.79 -11.73 -12.17
C VAL A 140 2.02 -12.81 -12.98
N THR A 141 2.43 -14.06 -12.87
CA THR A 141 1.85 -15.22 -13.55
C THR A 141 0.99 -16.10 -12.64
N SER A 142 0.79 -15.75 -11.36
CA SER A 142 -0.04 -16.57 -10.46
C SER A 142 -1.54 -16.35 -10.71
N ASP A 143 -2.35 -17.39 -10.59
CA ASP A 143 -3.82 -17.31 -10.72
C ASP A 143 -4.43 -16.29 -9.73
N GLN A 144 -3.79 -16.13 -8.57
CA GLN A 144 -4.18 -15.15 -7.56
C GLN A 144 -4.05 -13.71 -8.06
N PHE A 145 -3.04 -13.41 -8.89
CA PHE A 145 -2.88 -12.10 -9.51
C PHE A 145 -4.02 -11.80 -10.49
N PHE A 146 -4.39 -12.77 -11.34
CA PHE A 146 -5.48 -12.60 -12.30
C PHE A 146 -6.82 -12.38 -11.61
N HIS A 147 -7.14 -13.15 -10.56
CA HIS A 147 -8.35 -12.92 -9.77
C HIS A 147 -8.38 -11.55 -9.10
N ALA A 148 -7.26 -11.11 -8.53
CA ALA A 148 -7.20 -9.79 -7.91
C ALA A 148 -7.34 -8.67 -8.97
N LEU A 149 -6.78 -8.85 -10.17
CA LEU A 149 -6.93 -7.92 -11.29
C LEU A 149 -8.39 -7.85 -11.79
N GLU A 150 -9.07 -8.99 -11.89
CA GLU A 150 -10.51 -9.04 -12.23
C GLU A 150 -11.35 -8.28 -11.19
N GLN A 151 -11.10 -8.50 -9.90
CA GLN A 151 -11.81 -7.77 -8.83
C GLN A 151 -11.56 -6.27 -8.90
N TYR A 152 -10.33 -5.85 -9.18
CA TYR A 152 -9.99 -4.44 -9.34
C TYR A 152 -10.73 -3.81 -10.53
N ASN A 153 -10.75 -4.48 -11.69
CA ASN A 153 -11.46 -4.01 -12.86
C ASN A 153 -12.97 -3.93 -12.62
N ALA A 154 -13.57 -4.95 -11.99
CA ALA A 154 -14.99 -4.95 -11.63
C ALA A 154 -15.36 -3.81 -10.67
N GLN A 155 -14.48 -3.47 -9.73
CA GLN A 155 -14.69 -2.32 -8.84
C GLN A 155 -14.64 -0.99 -9.60
N GLN A 156 -13.72 -0.84 -10.55
CA GLN A 156 -13.63 0.36 -11.39
C GLN A 156 -14.87 0.52 -12.27
N GLU A 157 -15.29 -0.53 -12.97
CA GLU A 157 -16.50 -0.52 -13.78
C GLU A 157 -17.75 -0.18 -12.95
N ALA A 158 -17.87 -0.75 -11.73
CA ALA A 158 -18.97 -0.43 -10.82
C ALA A 158 -18.93 1.02 -10.34
N ALA A 159 -17.75 1.58 -10.09
CA ALA A 159 -17.58 2.98 -9.69
C ALA A 159 -17.92 3.95 -10.83
N GLU A 160 -17.47 3.66 -12.06
CA GLU A 160 -17.80 4.42 -13.26
C GLU A 160 -19.30 4.36 -13.57
N ALA A 161 -19.92 3.18 -13.46
CA ALA A 161 -21.37 3.02 -13.62
C ALA A 161 -22.17 3.82 -12.57
N LYS A 162 -21.70 3.85 -11.31
CA LYS A 162 -22.33 4.69 -10.27
C LYS A 162 -22.16 6.18 -10.57
N ARG A 163 -21.00 6.60 -11.08
CA ARG A 163 -20.76 8.00 -11.47
C ARG A 163 -21.67 8.41 -12.63
N SER A 164 -21.75 7.61 -13.69
CA SER A 164 -22.62 7.91 -14.83
C SER A 164 -24.09 7.98 -14.39
N GLN A 165 -24.59 7.01 -13.61
CA GLN A 165 -25.94 7.03 -13.06
C GLN A 165 -26.23 8.29 -12.23
N LYS A 166 -25.30 8.73 -11.37
CA LYS A 166 -25.44 9.97 -10.60
C LYS A 166 -25.51 11.19 -11.52
N THR A 167 -24.70 11.25 -12.58
CA THR A 167 -24.74 12.38 -13.53
C THR A 167 -26.05 12.43 -14.31
N ASP A 168 -26.58 11.29 -14.72
CA ASP A 168 -27.86 11.21 -15.44
C ASP A 168 -29.04 11.55 -14.53
N ALA A 169 -29.02 11.12 -13.26
CA ALA A 169 -29.99 11.53 -12.26
C ALA A 169 -29.97 13.07 -12.03
N LYS A 170 -28.78 13.68 -11.95
CA LYS A 170 -28.65 15.14 -11.86
C LYS A 170 -29.21 15.85 -13.09
N LYS A 171 -28.89 15.37 -14.31
CA LYS A 171 -29.38 15.94 -15.57
C LYS A 171 -30.91 15.84 -15.69
N THR A 172 -31.49 14.68 -15.39
CA THR A 172 -32.93 14.48 -15.43
C THR A 172 -33.66 15.37 -14.42
N ARG A 173 -33.15 15.50 -13.19
CA ARG A 173 -33.69 16.42 -12.18
C ARG A 173 -33.63 17.88 -12.63
N LYS A 174 -32.50 18.32 -13.22
CA LYS A 174 -32.35 19.68 -13.78
C LYS A 174 -33.38 19.94 -14.89
N ALA A 175 -33.60 18.96 -15.77
CA ALA A 175 -34.60 19.06 -16.85
C ALA A 175 -36.03 19.15 -16.29
N GLN A 176 -36.38 18.33 -15.30
CA GLN A 176 -37.69 18.40 -14.63
C GLN A 176 -37.92 19.75 -13.94
N GLN A 177 -36.90 20.27 -13.25
CA GLN A 177 -36.99 21.59 -12.59
C GLN A 177 -37.15 22.73 -13.61
N ALA A 178 -36.47 22.64 -14.76
CA ALA A 178 -36.62 23.60 -15.85
C ALA A 178 -38.05 23.60 -16.41
N ALA A 179 -38.63 22.41 -16.65
CA ALA A 179 -40.01 22.28 -17.14
C ALA A 179 -41.04 22.89 -16.17
N LEU A 180 -40.90 22.65 -14.86
CA LEU A 180 -41.77 23.25 -13.85
C LEU A 180 -41.61 24.78 -13.77
N ASN A 181 -40.39 25.29 -13.95
CA ASN A 181 -40.16 26.73 -13.97
C ASN A 181 -40.82 27.39 -15.19
N VAL A 182 -40.79 26.75 -16.37
CA VAL A 182 -41.50 27.23 -17.56
C VAL A 182 -43.00 27.31 -17.29
N GLN A 183 -43.60 26.24 -16.76
CA GLN A 183 -45.04 26.23 -16.41
C GLN A 183 -45.39 27.34 -15.41
N TRP A 184 -44.54 27.56 -14.40
CA TRP A 184 -44.75 28.62 -13.42
C TRP A 184 -44.67 30.03 -14.02
N GLN A 185 -43.76 30.25 -14.99
CA GLN A 185 -43.69 31.52 -15.70
C GLN A 185 -44.95 31.77 -16.54
N THR A 186 -45.46 30.75 -17.23
CA THR A 186 -46.74 30.84 -17.96
C THR A 186 -47.89 31.19 -17.02
N MET A 187 -48.03 30.51 -15.87
CA MET A 187 -49.06 30.83 -14.88
C MET A 187 -48.97 32.27 -14.35
N LYS A 188 -47.74 32.80 -14.19
CA LYS A 188 -47.53 34.20 -13.80
C LYS A 188 -47.96 35.18 -14.88
N GLN A 189 -47.66 34.87 -16.14
CA GLN A 189 -48.07 35.69 -17.30
C GLN A 189 -49.60 35.71 -17.43
N ASP A 190 -50.24 34.54 -17.36
CA ASP A 190 -51.70 34.42 -17.42
C ASP A 190 -52.37 35.19 -16.27
N HIS A 191 -51.83 35.08 -15.06
CA HIS A 191 -52.33 35.84 -13.93
C HIS A 191 -52.17 37.35 -14.11
N ARG A 192 -51.03 37.80 -14.65
CA ARG A 192 -50.81 39.23 -14.93
C ARG A 192 -51.87 39.75 -15.90
N ALA A 193 -52.13 39.01 -16.98
CA ALA A 193 -53.18 39.34 -17.94
C ALA A 193 -54.57 39.38 -17.28
N ALA A 194 -54.89 38.39 -16.43
CA ALA A 194 -56.16 38.34 -15.70
C ALA A 194 -56.32 39.53 -14.72
N VAL A 195 -55.25 39.94 -14.04
CA VAL A 195 -55.27 41.12 -13.15
C VAL A 195 -55.45 42.41 -13.95
N GLU A 196 -54.84 42.53 -15.13
CA GLU A 196 -55.07 43.69 -15.99
C GLU A 196 -56.52 43.80 -16.46
N VAL A 197 -57.14 42.69 -16.87
CA VAL A 197 -58.57 42.65 -17.24
C VAL A 197 -59.44 43.03 -16.04
N TRP A 198 -59.21 42.40 -14.88
CA TRP A 198 -59.91 42.71 -13.65
C TRP A 198 -59.78 44.19 -13.24
N GLN A 199 -58.59 44.77 -13.38
CA GLN A 199 -58.35 46.18 -13.09
C GLN A 199 -59.14 47.09 -14.03
N ARG A 200 -59.20 46.77 -15.34
CA ARG A 200 -60.01 47.51 -16.31
C ARG A 200 -61.50 47.46 -15.96
N GLU A 201 -62.01 46.30 -15.57
CA GLU A 201 -63.41 46.13 -15.13
C GLU A 201 -63.70 46.92 -13.85
N CYS A 202 -62.81 46.86 -12.86
CA CYS A 202 -62.94 47.64 -11.63
C CYS A 202 -62.94 49.15 -11.89
N ASN A 203 -62.06 49.61 -12.78
CA ASN A 203 -62.01 51.02 -13.19
C ASN A 203 -63.30 51.44 -13.91
N ALA A 204 -63.86 50.58 -14.77
CA ALA A 204 -65.14 50.84 -15.44
C ALA A 204 -66.33 50.89 -14.47
N LEU A 205 -66.36 50.02 -13.45
CA LEU A 205 -67.37 50.05 -12.38
C LEU A 205 -67.22 51.28 -11.48
N ALA A 206 -66.00 51.70 -11.20
CA ALA A 206 -65.72 52.93 -10.46
C ALA A 206 -66.26 54.16 -11.20
N ALA A 207 -66.03 54.24 -12.52
CA ALA A 207 -66.56 55.33 -13.35
C ALA A 207 -68.11 55.37 -13.38
N ARG A 208 -68.78 54.23 -13.15
CA ARG A 208 -70.24 54.12 -13.05
C ARG A 208 -70.79 54.38 -11.64
N GLY A 209 -69.94 54.72 -10.66
CA GLY A 209 -70.36 55.00 -9.28
C GLY A 209 -70.77 53.76 -8.46
N VAL A 210 -70.41 52.55 -8.91
CA VAL A 210 -70.71 51.33 -8.17
C VAL A 210 -69.86 51.27 -6.90
N ALA A 211 -70.50 50.97 -5.76
CA ALA A 211 -69.78 50.82 -4.49
C ALA A 211 -68.76 49.67 -4.54
N LYS A 212 -67.58 49.86 -3.95
CA LYS A 212 -66.46 48.90 -3.95
C LYS A 212 -66.81 47.49 -3.44
N LYS A 213 -67.85 47.37 -2.60
CA LYS A 213 -68.36 46.09 -2.09
C LYS A 213 -68.90 45.17 -3.20
N HIS A 214 -69.25 45.73 -4.36
CA HIS A 214 -69.77 45.01 -5.52
C HIS A 214 -68.70 44.79 -6.61
N TYR A 215 -67.42 45.03 -6.32
CA TYR A 215 -66.38 44.77 -7.30
C TYR A 215 -66.12 43.26 -7.39
N PRO A 216 -65.78 42.74 -8.58
CA PRO A 216 -65.39 41.35 -8.72
C PRO A 216 -64.20 41.04 -7.81
N ALA A 217 -64.11 39.82 -7.30
CA ALA A 217 -62.98 39.41 -6.49
C ALA A 217 -61.69 39.41 -7.31
N LYS A 218 -60.58 39.85 -6.71
CA LYS A 218 -59.28 39.85 -7.38
C LYS A 218 -58.87 38.41 -7.73
N PRO A 219 -58.39 38.15 -8.97
CA PRO A 219 -57.83 36.86 -9.34
C PRO A 219 -56.76 36.41 -8.35
N LYS A 220 -56.64 35.10 -8.10
CA LYS A 220 -55.62 34.50 -7.23
C LYS A 220 -54.68 33.63 -8.07
N ILE A 221 -53.38 33.68 -7.77
CA ILE A 221 -52.39 32.78 -8.40
C ILE A 221 -52.52 31.40 -7.75
N GLY A 222 -52.52 30.35 -8.56
CA GLY A 222 -52.37 28.98 -8.08
C GLY A 222 -51.06 28.75 -7.31
N LYS A 223 -50.97 27.66 -6.55
CA LYS A 223 -49.72 27.31 -5.86
C LYS A 223 -48.64 26.94 -6.87
N LYS A 224 -47.40 27.35 -6.61
CA LYS A 224 -46.24 26.97 -7.44
C LYS A 224 -46.13 25.44 -7.53
N PRO A 225 -46.04 24.85 -8.74
CA PRO A 225 -45.75 23.43 -8.91
C PRO A 225 -44.45 23.05 -8.20
N ARG A 226 -44.45 21.92 -7.47
CA ARG A 226 -43.28 21.40 -6.75
C ARG A 226 -43.04 19.96 -7.17
N LEU A 227 -41.76 19.58 -7.24
CA LEU A 227 -41.40 18.18 -7.37
C LEU A 227 -41.81 17.43 -6.08
N PRO A 228 -42.26 16.17 -6.18
CA PRO A 228 -42.43 15.31 -5.01
C PRO A 228 -41.13 15.26 -4.21
N PRO A 229 -41.19 15.29 -2.86
CA PRO A 229 -40.03 14.98 -2.04
C PRO A 229 -39.58 13.56 -2.39
N LEU A 230 -38.33 13.40 -2.82
CA LEU A 230 -37.72 12.09 -2.93
C LEU A 230 -37.70 11.47 -1.53
N ALA A 231 -38.34 10.31 -1.38
CA ALA A 231 -38.12 9.47 -0.21
C ALA A 231 -36.65 9.02 -0.26
N ALA A 232 -35.87 9.42 0.74
CA ALA A 232 -34.45 9.10 0.92
C ALA A 232 -33.45 9.79 -0.02
N GLU A 233 -33.13 11.05 0.27
CA GLU A 233 -31.73 11.50 0.25
C GLU A 233 -31.45 12.14 1.62
N GLU A 234 -31.19 11.28 2.61
CA GLU A 234 -30.40 11.71 3.76
C GLU A 234 -29.01 12.12 3.26
N ALA A 235 -28.68 13.37 3.57
CA ALA A 235 -27.35 13.92 3.77
C ALA A 235 -26.17 13.01 3.35
N THR A 236 -25.61 13.31 2.19
CA THR A 236 -24.14 13.32 2.05
C THR A 236 -23.76 14.64 1.40
N ASP A 237 -23.73 15.68 2.23
CA ASP A 237 -22.73 16.76 2.09
C ASP A 237 -21.37 16.09 2.34
N GLU A 238 -20.79 15.50 1.30
CA GLU A 238 -19.35 15.26 1.25
C GLU A 238 -18.79 16.16 0.16
N ALA A 239 -18.20 17.25 0.66
CA ALA A 239 -17.18 18.09 0.06
C ALA A 239 -16.98 17.91 -1.46
N GLU A 240 -17.40 18.94 -2.19
CA GLU A 240 -16.72 19.35 -3.41
C GLU A 240 -15.26 19.67 -3.03
N ASP A 241 -14.37 18.67 -3.13
CA ASP A 241 -12.95 18.90 -3.42
C ASP A 241 -12.89 19.35 -4.89
N ASP A 242 -13.12 20.64 -5.06
CA ASP A 242 -12.88 21.40 -6.27
C ASP A 242 -11.36 21.63 -6.34
N ASP A 243 -10.61 20.57 -6.69
CA ASP A 243 -9.24 20.69 -7.22
C ASP A 243 -9.36 21.23 -8.65
N ASP A 244 -9.74 22.50 -8.75
CA ASP A 244 -9.54 23.36 -9.91
C ASP A 244 -8.03 23.63 -9.98
N GLU A 245 -7.30 22.69 -10.61
CA GLU A 245 -5.89 22.85 -10.95
C GLU A 245 -5.76 24.08 -11.85
N GLY A 246 -5.31 25.17 -11.23
CA GLY A 246 -5.01 26.44 -11.87
C GLY A 246 -4.12 26.26 -13.10
N GLU A 247 -4.64 26.72 -14.22
CA GLU A 247 -3.86 27.05 -15.42
C GLU A 247 -2.88 28.18 -15.07
N ASP A 248 -1.68 27.82 -14.59
CA ASP A 248 -0.53 28.74 -14.60
C ASP A 248 -0.05 28.89 -16.04
N ALA A 249 -0.67 29.84 -16.74
CA ALA A 249 -0.14 30.43 -17.94
C ALA A 249 1.11 31.25 -17.56
N GLU A 250 2.30 30.64 -17.67
CA GLU A 250 3.56 31.38 -17.73
C GLU A 250 3.52 32.31 -18.94
N GLN A 251 3.29 33.58 -18.62
CA GLN A 251 3.34 34.72 -19.52
C GLN A 251 4.78 34.94 -19.99
N ASP A 252 4.92 35.09 -21.30
CA ASP A 252 6.07 35.64 -22.01
C ASP A 252 6.67 36.86 -21.28
N ASP A 253 7.95 36.77 -20.89
CA ASP A 253 8.84 37.92 -20.80
C ASP A 253 9.91 37.82 -21.89
N LEU A 254 9.49 38.20 -23.10
CA LEU A 254 10.34 38.68 -24.17
C LEU A 254 10.96 40.02 -23.74
N ILE A 255 12.11 39.98 -23.06
CA ILE A 255 13.01 41.13 -23.01
C ILE A 255 13.83 41.11 -24.31
N ILE A 256 13.24 41.70 -25.35
CA ILE A 256 14.00 42.35 -26.41
C ILE A 256 14.16 43.79 -25.95
N ASP A 257 15.38 44.17 -25.54
CA ASP A 257 15.80 45.55 -25.69
C ASP A 257 17.13 45.59 -26.44
N ASN A 258 17.05 46.37 -27.50
CA ASN A 258 17.97 46.54 -28.58
C ASN A 258 18.83 47.79 -28.31
N GLU A 259 20.12 47.68 -28.62
CA GLU A 259 21.06 48.75 -29.04
C GLU A 259 21.25 50.02 -28.19
N ASN A 260 22.43 50.14 -27.57
CA ASN A 260 23.51 51.06 -28.01
C ASN A 260 24.82 50.84 -27.22
#